data_AF-A0A8H8P1V3-F1
#
_entry.id   AF-A0A8H8P1V3-F1
#
_cell.length_a   1.000
_cell.length_b   1.000
_cell.length_c   1.000
_cell.angle_alpha   90.00
_cell.angle_beta   90.00
_cell.angle_gamma   90.00
#
_symmetry.space_group_name_H-M   'P 1'
#
loop_
_entity.id
_entity.type
_entity.pdbx_description
1 polymer ?
#
loop_
_entity_poly.entity_id
_entity_poly.type
_entity_poly.pdbx_seq_one_letter_code
_entity_poly.pdbx_strand_id
1 'polypeptide(L)'
;MLVFQLTVSLLAGLASAVSIKRAAPVDGITGYATQNGGTTGGAGGTTTTVTTLAALRAAVTGESAKIVKISGIITGDGEVVDVGSKTTILGVGSNSGLTGGGFRVKKANNVIIRNLRLSKSPAPTDLILLQEASNVWIDHNTFSSDLDHDKDYYDGAFDVSHGSDFVTASWNVFTNHFKTSLVGHSDKNSAEDSGHLRVTYHHNYFLNVNSRLPSLRFGTGHIYNNYYKNVATSGVDSRLGAQVLVESNVFDTVTSPIATKLHGGYAVQRDNVLINTTMNTDLVAGTLTTAPYTYSLDASNTVAATVTKSAGAGVITF
;
A
#
# COMPACT_ATOMS: atom_id res chain seq x y z
N MET A 1 59.31 27.98 -32.92
CA MET A 1 57.93 28.30 -32.47
C MET A 1 57.25 26.96 -32.21
N LEU A 2 57.34 26.45 -30.98
CA LEU A 2 56.89 25.10 -30.61
C LEU A 2 55.64 25.22 -29.74
N VAL A 3 54.56 24.55 -30.15
CA VAL A 3 53.24 24.54 -29.51
C VAL A 3 53.24 23.50 -28.38
N PHE A 4 52.84 23.88 -27.17
CA PHE A 4 52.49 22.94 -26.10
C PHE A 4 50.98 22.96 -25.89
N GLN A 5 50.36 21.81 -26.12
CA GLN A 5 48.93 21.57 -26.01
C GLN A 5 48.67 20.94 -24.63
N LEU A 6 47.97 21.64 -23.74
CA LEU A 6 47.59 21.13 -22.42
C LEU A 6 46.21 20.45 -22.52
N THR A 7 46.18 19.14 -22.54
CA THR A 7 44.95 18.35 -22.41
C THR A 7 44.52 18.31 -20.95
N VAL A 8 43.36 18.89 -20.64
CA VAL A 8 42.67 18.70 -19.35
C VAL A 8 41.73 17.51 -19.50
N SER A 9 42.08 16.38 -18.88
CA SER A 9 41.23 15.21 -18.78
C SER A 9 40.20 15.42 -17.67
N LEU A 10 38.92 15.52 -18.04
CA LEU A 10 37.81 15.57 -17.09
C LEU A 10 37.49 14.13 -16.64
N LEU A 11 37.86 13.76 -15.42
CA LEU A 11 37.36 12.52 -14.80
C LEU A 11 35.89 12.70 -14.45
N ALA A 12 35.01 12.03 -15.20
CA ALA A 12 33.61 11.85 -14.80
C ALA A 12 33.56 10.80 -13.67
N GLY A 13 33.47 11.27 -12.42
CA GLY A 13 33.17 10.41 -11.29
C GLY A 13 31.70 9.95 -11.36
N LEU A 14 31.48 8.66 -11.57
CA LEU A 14 30.20 8.00 -11.34
C LEU A 14 29.85 8.15 -9.85
N ALA A 15 28.95 9.08 -9.52
CA ALA A 15 28.32 9.12 -8.22
C ALA A 15 27.37 7.92 -8.11
N SER A 16 27.84 6.83 -7.52
CA SER A 16 26.98 5.74 -7.07
C SER A 16 25.94 6.33 -6.11
N ALA A 17 24.66 6.25 -6.48
CA ALA A 17 23.56 6.65 -5.63
C ALA A 17 23.58 5.79 -4.35
N VAL A 18 24.14 6.32 -3.27
CA VAL A 18 24.06 5.69 -1.95
C VAL A 18 22.60 5.76 -1.53
N SER A 19 21.93 4.60 -1.48
CA SER A 19 20.61 4.49 -0.87
C SER A 19 20.76 4.84 0.61
N ILE A 20 20.29 6.02 1.01
CA ILE A 20 20.31 6.48 2.40
C ILE A 20 19.26 5.66 3.14
N LYS A 21 19.68 4.53 3.71
CA LYS A 21 18.88 3.74 4.64
C LYS A 21 18.48 4.63 5.81
N ARG A 22 17.19 4.86 6.02
CA ARG A 22 16.68 5.60 7.18
C ARG A 22 16.25 4.59 8.24
N ALA A 23 16.72 4.77 9.48
CA ALA A 23 16.08 4.14 10.62
C ALA A 23 14.65 4.71 10.70
N ALA A 24 13.65 3.87 10.48
CA ALA A 24 12.27 4.33 10.48
C ALA A 24 11.73 4.35 11.92
N PRO A 25 11.21 5.49 12.40
CA PRO A 25 10.42 5.50 13.61
C PRO A 25 9.17 4.60 13.44
N VAL A 26 8.73 3.98 14.53
CA VAL A 26 7.49 3.16 14.58
C VAL A 26 6.25 4.05 14.62
N ASP A 27 6.41 5.35 14.88
CA ASP A 27 5.40 6.36 15.21
C ASP A 27 5.18 7.42 14.11
N GLY A 28 5.79 7.26 12.94
CA GLY A 28 5.58 8.16 11.78
C GLY A 28 4.25 7.96 11.03
N ILE A 29 3.29 7.26 11.63
CA ILE A 29 2.01 6.93 11.01
C ILE A 29 1.13 8.19 10.86
N THR A 30 0.46 8.32 9.71
CA THR A 30 -0.62 9.29 9.49
C THR A 30 -1.87 8.55 9.03
N GLY A 31 -2.95 9.25 8.73
CA GLY A 31 -4.14 8.60 8.17
C GLY A 31 -5.10 8.04 9.21
N TYR A 32 -6.09 7.29 8.73
CA TYR A 32 -7.13 6.72 9.59
C TYR A 32 -6.60 5.73 10.64
N ALA A 33 -5.44 5.11 10.43
CA ALA A 33 -4.84 4.21 11.40
C ALA A 33 -4.32 4.94 12.67
N THR A 34 -4.27 6.28 12.67
CA THR A 34 -4.01 7.10 13.86
C THR A 34 -5.25 7.33 14.73
N GLN A 35 -6.43 7.11 14.16
CA GLN A 35 -7.70 7.32 14.83
C GLN A 35 -8.06 6.10 15.70
N ASN A 36 -9.17 6.17 16.44
CA ASN A 36 -9.66 5.03 17.24
C ASN A 36 -8.63 4.47 18.24
N GLY A 37 -7.89 5.36 18.92
CA GLY A 37 -6.83 4.96 19.85
C GLY A 37 -5.47 4.63 19.19
N GLY A 38 -5.40 4.66 17.85
CA GLY A 38 -4.16 4.56 17.09
C GLY A 38 -3.67 3.13 16.85
N THR A 39 -2.54 3.02 16.15
CA THR A 39 -1.92 1.75 15.78
C THR A 39 -0.47 1.72 16.29
N THR A 40 -0.20 0.85 17.26
CA THR A 40 1.12 0.64 17.88
C THR A 40 1.70 -0.76 17.62
N GLY A 41 0.91 -1.65 17.01
CA GLY A 41 1.28 -3.03 16.74
C GLY A 41 1.69 -3.79 18.01
N GLY A 42 2.86 -4.42 17.96
CA GLY A 42 3.47 -5.16 19.05
C GLY A 42 4.44 -4.38 19.92
N ALA A 43 4.39 -3.04 19.92
CA ALA A 43 5.23 -2.22 20.79
C ALA A 43 5.14 -2.66 22.26
N GLY A 44 6.28 -2.76 22.94
CA GLY A 44 6.37 -3.27 24.31
C GLY A 44 6.26 -4.80 24.44
N GLY A 45 6.09 -5.52 23.33
CA GLY A 45 6.00 -6.97 23.27
C GLY A 45 7.33 -7.70 23.14
N THR A 46 7.26 -9.03 23.06
CA THR A 46 8.42 -9.88 22.75
C THR A 46 8.86 -9.68 21.30
N THR A 47 10.16 -9.87 21.02
CA THR A 47 10.69 -9.84 19.66
C THR A 47 11.24 -11.20 19.28
N THR A 48 10.80 -11.72 18.13
CA THR A 48 11.25 -13.01 17.58
C THR A 48 11.67 -12.84 16.12
N THR A 49 12.75 -13.50 15.70
CA THR A 49 13.14 -13.57 14.28
C THR A 49 12.80 -14.93 13.71
N VAL A 50 12.21 -14.97 12.52
CA VAL A 50 11.78 -16.18 11.83
C VAL A 50 12.35 -16.25 10.41
N THR A 51 12.65 -17.46 9.96
CA THR A 51 13.20 -17.75 8.62
C THR A 51 12.44 -18.86 7.89
N THR A 52 11.40 -19.44 8.52
CA THR A 52 10.60 -20.53 7.97
C THR A 52 9.11 -20.23 8.11
N LEU A 53 8.29 -20.79 7.22
CA LEU A 53 6.84 -20.61 7.24
C LEU A 53 6.21 -21.11 8.55
N ALA A 54 6.66 -22.27 9.05
CA ALA A 54 6.16 -22.83 10.31
C ALA A 54 6.45 -21.92 11.51
N ALA A 55 7.69 -21.39 11.60
CA ALA A 55 8.05 -20.45 12.66
C ALA A 55 7.28 -19.13 12.55
N LEU A 56 7.09 -18.63 11.32
CA LEU A 56 6.28 -17.44 11.06
C LEU A 56 4.84 -17.63 11.56
N ARG A 57 4.16 -18.71 11.14
CA ARG A 57 2.79 -19.04 11.57
C ARG A 57 2.68 -19.12 13.09
N ALA A 58 3.61 -19.79 13.75
CA ALA A 58 3.59 -19.87 15.20
C ALA A 58 3.76 -18.50 15.88
N ALA A 59 4.66 -17.65 15.35
CA ALA A 59 5.06 -16.41 15.99
C ALA A 59 4.01 -15.28 15.90
N VAL A 60 3.11 -15.29 14.91
CA VAL A 60 2.18 -14.17 14.64
C VAL A 60 0.77 -14.37 15.19
N THR A 61 0.49 -15.49 15.85
CA THR A 61 -0.84 -15.81 16.39
C THR A 61 -1.10 -15.21 17.78
N GLY A 62 -2.37 -15.21 18.21
CA GLY A 62 -2.81 -14.76 19.53
C GLY A 62 -2.85 -13.24 19.72
N GLU A 63 -3.07 -12.78 20.95
CA GLU A 63 -3.44 -11.37 21.21
C GLU A 63 -2.41 -10.56 22.01
N SER A 64 -1.36 -11.21 22.53
CA SER A 64 -0.27 -10.53 23.25
C SER A 64 0.57 -9.67 22.31
N ALA A 65 1.02 -8.51 22.78
CA ALA A 65 1.92 -7.66 22.00
C ALA A 65 3.18 -8.41 21.57
N LYS A 66 3.53 -8.36 20.28
CA LYS A 66 4.73 -9.03 19.73
C LYS A 66 5.24 -8.41 18.43
N ILE A 67 6.56 -8.45 18.28
CA ILE A 67 7.29 -8.05 17.07
C ILE A 67 7.88 -9.31 16.44
N VAL A 68 7.51 -9.60 15.20
CA VAL A 68 8.01 -10.73 14.43
C VAL A 68 8.84 -10.21 13.27
N LYS A 69 10.14 -10.46 13.31
CA LYS A 69 11.09 -10.10 12.25
C LYS A 69 11.22 -11.27 11.28
N ILE A 70 10.95 -11.04 10.00
CA ILE A 70 11.21 -12.00 8.93
C ILE A 70 12.60 -11.74 8.37
N SER A 71 13.45 -12.75 8.32
CA SER A 71 14.79 -12.66 7.74
C SER A 71 14.91 -13.60 6.54
N GLY A 72 15.02 -13.02 5.34
CA GLY A 72 15.00 -13.74 4.07
C GLY A 72 13.59 -13.86 3.48
N ILE A 73 13.51 -14.35 2.25
CA ILE A 73 12.24 -14.66 1.59
C ILE A 73 11.78 -16.05 2.03
N ILE A 74 10.67 -16.11 2.75
CA ILE A 74 10.01 -17.36 3.11
C ILE A 74 9.17 -17.82 1.91
N THR A 75 9.29 -19.09 1.54
CA THR A 75 8.40 -19.73 0.55
C THR A 75 7.13 -20.21 1.25
N GLY A 76 5.99 -19.73 0.78
CA GLY A 76 4.65 -20.12 1.18
C GLY A 76 4.20 -21.42 0.49
N ASP A 77 3.06 -21.92 0.95
CA ASP A 77 2.42 -23.17 0.49
C ASP A 77 1.09 -22.90 -0.23
N GLY A 78 0.85 -21.67 -0.67
CA GLY A 78 -0.41 -21.20 -1.28
C GLY A 78 -1.45 -20.69 -0.28
N GLU A 79 -1.22 -20.91 1.02
CA GLU A 79 -2.18 -20.59 2.07
C GLU A 79 -1.88 -19.27 2.79
N VAL A 80 -2.86 -18.82 3.56
CA VAL A 80 -2.73 -17.64 4.42
C VAL A 80 -1.93 -17.93 5.70
N VAL A 81 -1.27 -16.90 6.19
CA VAL A 81 -0.73 -16.79 7.54
C VAL A 81 -1.67 -15.89 8.35
N ASP A 82 -2.43 -16.47 9.27
CA ASP A 82 -3.35 -15.73 10.14
C ASP A 82 -2.59 -14.96 11.24
N VAL A 83 -2.73 -13.63 11.23
CA VAL A 83 -2.06 -12.69 12.13
C VAL A 83 -3.04 -12.23 13.20
N GLY A 84 -2.66 -12.42 14.46
CA GLY A 84 -3.43 -11.98 15.62
C GLY A 84 -3.19 -10.52 16.02
N SER A 85 -3.99 -10.02 16.96
CA SER A 85 -3.93 -8.63 17.44
C SER A 85 -2.59 -8.27 18.06
N LYS A 86 -2.29 -6.96 18.08
CA LYS A 86 -1.09 -6.37 18.69
C LYS A 86 0.21 -6.96 18.13
N THR A 87 0.25 -7.11 16.80
CA THR A 87 1.39 -7.72 16.10
C THR A 87 2.07 -6.71 15.20
N THR A 88 3.39 -6.64 15.26
CA THR A 88 4.22 -5.97 14.26
C THR A 88 5.02 -7.01 13.49
N ILE A 89 4.87 -7.07 12.18
CA ILE A 89 5.68 -7.90 11.29
C ILE A 89 6.65 -6.99 10.52
N LEU A 90 7.95 -7.27 10.61
CA LEU A 90 9.01 -6.47 10.00
C LEU A 90 9.92 -7.32 9.11
N GLY A 91 10.20 -6.87 7.88
CA GLY A 91 11.28 -7.46 7.09
C GLY A 91 12.65 -6.96 7.55
N VAL A 92 13.61 -7.88 7.73
CA VAL A 92 15.00 -7.54 8.03
C VAL A 92 15.76 -7.26 6.74
N GLY A 93 16.40 -6.09 6.64
CA GLY A 93 17.10 -5.68 5.42
C GLY A 93 16.16 -5.50 4.22
N SER A 94 16.69 -5.60 3.00
CA SER A 94 15.93 -5.34 1.76
C SER A 94 15.29 -6.58 1.13
N ASN A 95 15.68 -7.78 1.57
CA ASN A 95 15.36 -9.06 0.92
C ASN A 95 14.61 -10.00 1.87
N SER A 96 13.62 -9.47 2.58
CA SER A 96 12.80 -10.24 3.52
C SER A 96 11.32 -10.15 3.18
N GLY A 97 10.60 -11.25 3.39
CA GLY A 97 9.19 -11.31 3.02
C GLY A 97 8.67 -12.73 2.79
N LEU A 98 7.61 -12.83 1.99
CA LEU A 98 6.87 -14.06 1.73
C LEU A 98 6.55 -14.13 0.23
N THR A 99 6.80 -15.28 -0.39
CA THR A 99 6.35 -15.56 -1.76
C THR A 99 5.50 -16.81 -1.81
N GLY A 100 4.49 -16.89 -2.67
CA GLY A 100 3.66 -18.11 -2.77
C GLY A 100 2.68 -18.29 -1.61
N GLY A 101 2.20 -17.19 -1.02
CA GLY A 101 1.23 -17.18 0.08
C GLY A 101 0.97 -15.75 0.54
N GLY A 102 0.14 -15.58 1.56
CA GLY A 102 -0.31 -14.26 2.01
C GLY A 102 -0.51 -14.13 3.51
N PHE A 103 -0.74 -12.91 3.99
CA PHE A 103 -1.15 -12.65 5.37
C PHE A 103 -2.65 -12.39 5.43
N ARG A 104 -3.31 -12.92 6.46
CA ARG A 104 -4.68 -12.54 6.78
C ARG A 104 -4.76 -11.99 8.20
N VAL A 105 -5.31 -10.79 8.35
CA VAL A 105 -5.66 -10.22 9.65
C VAL A 105 -7.16 -10.36 9.78
N LYS A 106 -7.61 -11.30 10.62
CA LYS A 106 -9.03 -11.61 10.78
C LYS A 106 -9.49 -11.43 12.22
N LYS A 107 -10.54 -10.63 12.43
CA LYS A 107 -11.09 -10.34 13.77
C LYS A 107 -10.01 -9.90 14.75
N ALA A 108 -9.06 -9.11 14.26
CA ALA A 108 -7.87 -8.71 14.97
C ALA A 108 -7.66 -7.21 14.83
N ASN A 109 -6.97 -6.61 15.80
CA ASN A 109 -6.79 -5.18 15.86
C ASN A 109 -5.36 -4.80 16.23
N ASN A 110 -4.96 -3.59 15.88
CA ASN A 110 -3.65 -3.03 16.19
C ASN A 110 -2.51 -3.85 15.56
N VAL A 111 -2.44 -3.85 14.22
CA VAL A 111 -1.46 -4.63 13.46
C VAL A 111 -0.63 -3.74 12.56
N ILE A 112 0.69 -3.99 12.52
CA ILE A 112 1.64 -3.29 11.66
C ILE A 112 2.36 -4.33 10.78
N ILE A 113 2.41 -4.12 9.47
CA ILE A 113 3.17 -4.97 8.53
C ILE A 113 4.07 -4.08 7.69
N ARG A 114 5.39 -4.23 7.83
CA ARG A 114 6.36 -3.32 7.20
C ARG A 114 7.57 -3.98 6.58
N ASN A 115 8.09 -3.33 5.55
CA ASN A 115 9.38 -3.65 4.92
C ASN A 115 9.46 -5.07 4.33
N LEU A 116 8.34 -5.61 3.85
CA LEU A 116 8.28 -6.95 3.25
C LEU A 116 8.21 -6.90 1.73
N ARG A 117 8.91 -7.83 1.08
CA ARG A 117 8.65 -8.21 -0.31
C ARG A 117 7.62 -9.34 -0.33
N LEU A 118 6.43 -9.05 -0.84
CA LEU A 118 5.31 -9.96 -0.89
C LEU A 118 5.02 -10.29 -2.35
N SER A 119 5.06 -11.57 -2.71
CA SER A 119 4.88 -11.92 -4.12
C SER A 119 4.14 -13.21 -4.43
N LYS A 120 3.49 -13.22 -5.60
CA LYS A 120 2.96 -14.43 -6.25
C LYS A 120 2.09 -15.30 -5.33
N SER A 121 1.15 -14.69 -4.62
CA SER A 121 0.16 -15.43 -3.83
C SER A 121 -0.92 -15.99 -4.77
N PRO A 122 -1.01 -17.32 -4.96
CA PRO A 122 -1.98 -17.90 -5.88
C PRO A 122 -3.40 -17.61 -5.41
N ALA A 123 -4.31 -17.37 -6.35
CA ALA A 123 -5.72 -17.24 -6.03
C ALA A 123 -6.23 -18.51 -5.30
N PRO A 124 -7.14 -18.38 -4.31
CA PRO A 124 -7.86 -17.16 -3.92
C PRO A 124 -7.15 -16.35 -2.81
N THR A 125 -5.87 -16.59 -2.54
CA THR A 125 -5.16 -15.92 -1.45
C THR A 125 -4.60 -14.57 -1.91
N ASP A 126 -4.92 -13.50 -1.19
CA ASP A 126 -4.30 -12.18 -1.39
C ASP A 126 -2.93 -12.10 -0.71
N LEU A 127 -2.05 -11.19 -1.14
CA LEU A 127 -0.78 -10.99 -0.43
C LEU A 127 -0.99 -10.46 1.00
N ILE A 128 -1.95 -9.55 1.19
CA ILE A 128 -2.49 -9.16 2.50
C ILE A 128 -4.01 -9.01 2.40
N LEU A 129 -4.75 -9.70 3.25
CA LEU A 129 -6.21 -9.59 3.38
C LEU A 129 -6.61 -9.18 4.80
N LEU A 130 -7.42 -8.12 4.92
CA LEU A 130 -8.06 -7.71 6.17
C LEU A 130 -9.54 -8.13 6.17
N GLN A 131 -9.99 -8.76 7.25
CA GLN A 131 -11.38 -9.15 7.47
C GLN A 131 -11.78 -8.85 8.92
N GLU A 132 -12.80 -8.02 9.15
CA GLU A 132 -13.19 -7.59 10.50
C GLU A 132 -11.99 -7.07 11.33
N ALA A 133 -11.03 -6.41 10.67
CA ALA A 133 -9.80 -5.93 11.30
C ALA A 133 -9.85 -4.43 11.53
N SER A 134 -9.24 -3.94 12.61
CA SER A 134 -9.19 -2.50 12.91
C SER A 134 -7.82 -2.00 13.32
N ASN A 135 -7.51 -0.73 13.03
CA ASN A 135 -6.24 -0.10 13.39
C ASN A 135 -5.05 -0.87 12.78
N VAL A 136 -4.94 -0.79 11.45
CA VAL A 136 -3.94 -1.54 10.68
C VAL A 136 -3.07 -0.58 9.87
N TRP A 137 -1.75 -0.79 9.95
CA TRP A 137 -0.77 -0.03 9.17
C TRP A 137 0.08 -0.93 8.28
N ILE A 138 -0.02 -0.70 6.97
CA ILE A 138 0.71 -1.42 5.92
C ILE A 138 1.70 -0.45 5.29
N ASP A 139 2.99 -0.58 5.60
CA ASP A 139 3.96 0.46 5.25
C ASP A 139 5.30 -0.05 4.69
N HIS A 140 5.81 0.62 3.65
CA HIS A 140 7.07 0.28 3.00
C HIS A 140 7.16 -1.18 2.53
N ASN A 141 6.06 -1.77 2.09
CA ASN A 141 6.08 -3.11 1.49
C ASN A 141 6.20 -3.00 -0.03
N THR A 142 6.68 -4.06 -0.67
CA THR A 142 6.64 -4.23 -2.12
C THR A 142 5.76 -5.43 -2.43
N PHE A 143 4.63 -5.19 -3.09
CA PHE A 143 3.69 -6.19 -3.58
C PHE A 143 3.94 -6.42 -5.07
N SER A 144 4.09 -7.68 -5.48
CA SER A 144 4.29 -8.00 -6.89
C SER A 144 3.78 -9.37 -7.30
N SER A 145 3.26 -9.47 -8.52
CA SER A 145 2.99 -10.74 -9.16
C SER A 145 3.69 -10.80 -10.51
N ASP A 146 2.97 -11.14 -11.57
CA ASP A 146 3.34 -10.96 -12.96
C ASP A 146 2.07 -10.64 -13.76
N LEU A 147 2.23 -10.29 -15.05
CA LEU A 147 1.14 -9.99 -15.98
C LEU A 147 1.08 -11.00 -17.13
N ASP A 148 1.78 -12.14 -16.98
CA ASP A 148 1.93 -13.16 -18.03
C ASP A 148 0.85 -14.26 -17.93
N HIS A 149 -0.02 -14.16 -16.91
CA HIS A 149 -1.18 -15.01 -16.70
C HIS A 149 -2.48 -14.22 -16.86
N ASP A 150 -3.63 -14.91 -16.84
CA ASP A 150 -4.92 -14.23 -16.76
C ASP A 150 -5.11 -13.53 -15.41
N LYS A 151 -6.05 -12.58 -15.38
CA LYS A 151 -6.30 -11.71 -14.22
C LYS A 151 -6.74 -12.43 -12.94
N ASP A 152 -7.15 -13.70 -13.02
CA ASP A 152 -7.66 -14.48 -11.88
C ASP A 152 -6.71 -15.60 -11.44
N TYR A 153 -5.53 -15.74 -12.07
CA TYR A 153 -4.47 -16.63 -11.59
C TYR A 153 -3.96 -16.22 -10.20
N TYR A 154 -3.80 -14.91 -10.00
CA TYR A 154 -3.61 -14.30 -8.68
C TYR A 154 -4.87 -13.53 -8.28
N ASP A 155 -5.09 -13.33 -6.98
CA ASP A 155 -6.20 -12.49 -6.51
C ASP A 155 -5.76 -11.05 -6.20
N GLY A 156 -5.93 -10.57 -4.98
CA GLY A 156 -5.58 -9.22 -4.52
C GLY A 156 -4.12 -9.08 -4.04
N ALA A 157 -3.56 -7.87 -4.15
CA ALA A 157 -2.32 -7.55 -3.42
C ALA A 157 -2.65 -7.09 -1.99
N PHE A 158 -3.58 -6.16 -1.84
CA PHE A 158 -3.98 -5.67 -0.53
C PHE A 158 -5.47 -5.41 -0.46
N ASP A 159 -6.21 -6.33 0.14
CA ASP A 159 -7.66 -6.28 0.21
C ASP A 159 -8.16 -6.01 1.64
N VAL A 160 -9.22 -5.22 1.73
CA VAL A 160 -9.85 -4.79 2.99
C VAL A 160 -11.34 -5.07 2.90
N SER A 161 -11.86 -5.93 3.78
CA SER A 161 -13.22 -6.43 3.67
C SER A 161 -13.88 -6.64 5.03
N HIS A 162 -15.17 -6.98 5.01
CA HIS A 162 -15.94 -7.39 6.19
C HIS A 162 -15.85 -6.37 7.32
N GLY A 163 -16.28 -5.14 7.07
CA GLY A 163 -16.30 -4.08 8.10
C GLY A 163 -14.93 -3.70 8.65
N SER A 164 -13.82 -4.12 8.01
CA SER A 164 -12.48 -3.69 8.43
C SER A 164 -12.36 -2.16 8.39
N ASP A 165 -11.58 -1.57 9.29
CA ASP A 165 -11.67 -0.15 9.55
C ASP A 165 -10.38 0.47 10.10
N PHE A 166 -10.25 1.78 9.99
CA PHE A 166 -9.07 2.53 10.46
C PHE A 166 -7.76 2.00 9.91
N VAL A 167 -7.67 1.96 8.58
CA VAL A 167 -6.55 1.35 7.85
C VAL A 167 -5.71 2.43 7.17
N THR A 168 -4.39 2.26 7.17
CA THR A 168 -3.48 3.10 6.37
C THR A 168 -2.49 2.24 5.60
N ALA A 169 -2.44 2.45 4.29
CA ALA A 169 -1.41 1.93 3.40
C ALA A 169 -0.51 3.10 2.97
N SER A 170 0.75 3.08 3.39
CA SER A 170 1.70 4.14 3.11
C SER A 170 3.02 3.66 2.52
N TRP A 171 3.61 4.44 1.61
CA TRP A 171 4.96 4.15 1.10
C TRP A 171 5.13 2.74 0.51
N ASN A 172 4.06 2.09 0.06
CA ASN A 172 4.16 0.77 -0.54
C ASN A 172 4.42 0.88 -2.04
N VAL A 173 5.02 -0.15 -2.62
CA VAL A 173 5.08 -0.34 -4.08
C VAL A 173 4.15 -1.48 -4.44
N PHE A 174 3.19 -1.23 -5.33
CA PHE A 174 2.37 -2.25 -5.98
C PHE A 174 2.79 -2.32 -7.44
N THR A 175 3.28 -3.48 -7.89
CA THR A 175 3.79 -3.59 -9.26
C THR A 175 3.46 -4.90 -9.96
N ASN A 176 3.16 -4.82 -11.25
CA ASN A 176 2.92 -5.97 -12.13
C ASN A 176 1.81 -6.88 -11.58
N HIS A 177 0.61 -6.31 -11.40
CA HIS A 177 -0.53 -7.01 -10.81
C HIS A 177 -1.87 -6.55 -11.38
N PHE A 178 -2.84 -7.48 -11.51
CA PHE A 178 -4.13 -7.19 -12.13
C PHE A 178 -5.14 -6.54 -11.17
N LYS A 179 -5.43 -7.19 -10.04
CA LYS A 179 -6.42 -6.75 -9.05
C LYS A 179 -5.67 -6.24 -7.82
N THR A 180 -5.41 -4.93 -7.75
CA THR A 180 -4.42 -4.46 -6.76
C THR A 180 -4.97 -4.36 -5.34
N SER A 181 -6.03 -3.57 -5.14
CA SER A 181 -6.56 -3.31 -3.79
C SER A 181 -8.06 -3.10 -3.80
N LEU A 182 -8.79 -4.09 -3.30
CA LEU A 182 -10.23 -4.04 -3.08
C LEU A 182 -10.52 -3.52 -1.66
N VAL A 183 -11.50 -2.62 -1.53
CA VAL A 183 -12.04 -2.19 -0.24
C VAL A 183 -13.56 -2.33 -0.27
N GLY A 184 -14.07 -3.30 0.49
CA GLY A 184 -15.45 -3.78 0.43
C GLY A 184 -15.65 -4.79 -0.69
N HIS A 185 -15.91 -6.05 -0.34
CA HIS A 185 -15.80 -7.19 -1.27
C HIS A 185 -17.04 -7.41 -2.15
N SER A 186 -18.22 -6.96 -1.72
CA SER A 186 -19.50 -7.29 -2.36
C SER A 186 -20.46 -6.11 -2.38
N ASP A 187 -21.17 -5.94 -3.49
CA ASP A 187 -22.20 -4.92 -3.67
C ASP A 187 -23.40 -5.13 -2.73
N LYS A 188 -23.55 -6.33 -2.15
CA LYS A 188 -24.64 -6.73 -1.25
C LYS A 188 -24.25 -6.72 0.22
N ASN A 189 -23.07 -6.21 0.57
CA ASN A 189 -22.55 -6.24 1.94
C ASN A 189 -22.75 -4.93 2.72
N SER A 190 -23.66 -4.07 2.28
CA SER A 190 -23.87 -2.76 2.91
C SER A 190 -24.25 -2.85 4.39
N ALA A 191 -24.94 -3.92 4.82
CA ALA A 191 -25.32 -4.12 6.22
C ALA A 191 -24.12 -4.25 7.17
N GLU A 192 -23.00 -4.78 6.67
CA GLU A 192 -21.75 -4.94 7.42
C GLU A 192 -20.77 -3.78 7.14
N ASP A 193 -20.65 -3.34 5.89
CA ASP A 193 -19.60 -2.39 5.48
C ASP A 193 -19.99 -0.91 5.68
N SER A 194 -21.29 -0.57 5.78
CA SER A 194 -21.70 0.83 5.96
C SER A 194 -21.30 1.35 7.33
N GLY A 195 -20.60 2.49 7.35
CA GLY A 195 -20.03 3.07 8.59
C GLY A 195 -18.61 2.58 8.90
N HIS A 196 -18.08 1.65 8.10
CA HIS A 196 -16.72 1.11 8.20
C HIS A 196 -15.89 1.44 6.96
N LEU A 197 -14.82 0.67 6.71
CA LEU A 197 -13.94 0.79 5.55
C LEU A 197 -13.32 2.20 5.41
N ARG A 198 -12.89 2.79 6.53
CA ARG A 198 -12.13 4.05 6.52
C ARG A 198 -10.66 3.77 6.25
N VAL A 199 -10.22 4.15 5.06
CA VAL A 199 -8.89 3.82 4.53
C VAL A 199 -8.11 5.07 4.14
N THR A 200 -6.81 5.02 4.33
CA THR A 200 -5.88 6.04 3.83
C THR A 200 -4.84 5.40 2.94
N TYR A 201 -4.64 5.95 1.76
CA TYR A 201 -3.56 5.57 0.85
C TYR A 201 -2.69 6.80 0.63
N HIS A 202 -1.43 6.77 1.06
CA HIS A 202 -0.51 7.85 0.76
C HIS A 202 0.90 7.44 0.39
N HIS A 203 1.52 8.19 -0.51
CA HIS A 203 2.90 7.95 -0.93
C HIS A 203 3.14 6.53 -1.48
N ASN A 204 2.09 5.84 -1.94
CA ASN A 204 2.25 4.54 -2.59
C ASN A 204 2.62 4.73 -4.06
N TYR A 205 3.39 3.78 -4.59
CA TYR A 205 3.70 3.68 -6.00
C TYR A 205 2.91 2.54 -6.63
N PHE A 206 1.98 2.87 -7.52
CA PHE A 206 1.26 1.91 -8.35
C PHE A 206 1.89 1.88 -9.74
N LEU A 207 2.66 0.83 -10.06
CA LEU A 207 3.47 0.76 -11.28
C LEU A 207 3.15 -0.48 -12.11
N ASN A 208 2.69 -0.28 -13.35
CA ASN A 208 2.34 -1.38 -14.26
C ASN A 208 1.27 -2.30 -13.63
N VAL A 209 0.15 -1.71 -13.22
CA VAL A 209 -0.97 -2.44 -12.60
C VAL A 209 -2.23 -2.25 -13.42
N ASN A 210 -3.18 -3.18 -13.33
CA ASN A 210 -4.38 -3.09 -14.17
C ASN A 210 -5.48 -2.22 -13.53
N SER A 211 -5.89 -2.52 -12.30
CA SER A 211 -7.09 -1.91 -11.69
C SER A 211 -7.11 -1.97 -10.16
N ARG A 212 -8.14 -1.33 -9.57
CA ARG A 212 -8.48 -1.31 -8.13
C ARG A 212 -7.44 -0.57 -7.28
N LEU A 213 -7.29 0.75 -7.43
CA LEU A 213 -6.18 1.52 -6.81
C LEU A 213 -6.58 2.66 -5.83
N PRO A 214 -7.43 2.44 -4.81
CA PRO A 214 -8.22 1.23 -4.54
C PRO A 214 -9.58 1.25 -5.27
N SER A 215 -10.25 0.10 -5.33
CA SER A 215 -11.70 0.03 -5.63
C SER A 215 -12.47 -0.03 -4.31
N LEU A 216 -13.11 1.08 -3.92
CA LEU A 216 -13.75 1.30 -2.63
C LEU A 216 -15.28 1.31 -2.75
N ARG A 217 -15.94 0.50 -1.93
CA ARG A 217 -17.40 0.49 -1.73
C ARG A 217 -17.77 1.02 -0.35
N PHE A 218 -18.89 1.73 -0.25
CA PHE A 218 -19.57 2.20 0.98
C PHE A 218 -18.79 3.14 1.91
N GLY A 219 -17.49 2.89 2.12
CA GLY A 219 -16.64 3.55 3.10
C GLY A 219 -16.10 4.90 2.67
N THR A 220 -15.04 5.32 3.37
CA THR A 220 -14.41 6.63 3.20
C THR A 220 -12.93 6.48 2.92
N GLY A 221 -12.45 7.06 1.82
CA GLY A 221 -11.06 6.96 1.39
C GLY A 221 -10.38 8.33 1.34
N HIS A 222 -9.27 8.50 2.05
CA HIS A 222 -8.38 9.64 1.82
C HIS A 222 -7.14 9.16 1.05
N ILE A 223 -6.97 9.67 -0.15
CA ILE A 223 -6.02 9.16 -1.14
C ILE A 223 -5.15 10.32 -1.59
N TYR A 224 -3.91 10.39 -1.08
CA TYR A 224 -3.08 11.58 -1.29
C TYR A 224 -1.60 11.29 -1.55
N ASN A 225 -0.95 12.15 -2.33
CA ASN A 225 0.48 12.02 -2.67
C ASN A 225 0.90 10.62 -3.17
N ASN A 226 0.02 9.85 -3.82
CA ASN A 226 0.40 8.60 -4.47
C ASN A 226 0.89 8.87 -5.90
N TYR A 227 1.73 7.98 -6.42
CA TYR A 227 2.14 7.99 -7.82
C TYR A 227 1.56 6.77 -8.54
N TYR A 228 0.75 7.03 -9.56
CA TYR A 228 0.17 6.03 -10.44
C TYR A 228 0.87 6.10 -11.79
N LYS A 229 1.48 5.01 -12.23
CA LYS A 229 2.20 4.95 -13.50
C LYS A 229 1.84 3.69 -14.28
N ASN A 230 1.49 3.85 -15.56
CA ASN A 230 1.14 2.75 -16.46
C ASN A 230 -0.01 1.91 -15.89
N VAL A 231 -1.18 2.53 -15.74
CA VAL A 231 -2.37 1.86 -15.21
C VAL A 231 -3.34 1.56 -16.34
N ALA A 232 -3.51 0.27 -16.63
CA ALA A 232 -4.16 -0.17 -17.87
C ALA A 232 -5.68 0.07 -17.90
N THR A 233 -6.39 -0.11 -16.78
CA THR A 233 -7.86 0.02 -16.73
C THR A 233 -8.31 1.20 -15.87
N SER A 234 -8.07 1.17 -14.56
CA SER A 234 -8.60 2.18 -13.63
C SER A 234 -7.73 2.41 -12.41
N GLY A 235 -7.68 3.68 -11.97
CA GLY A 235 -7.02 4.15 -10.76
C GLY A 235 -7.95 4.04 -9.54
N VAL A 236 -8.23 5.19 -8.92
CA VAL A 236 -9.15 5.30 -7.80
C VAL A 236 -10.57 5.03 -8.30
N ASP A 237 -11.24 4.06 -7.69
CA ASP A 237 -12.57 3.65 -8.12
C ASP A 237 -13.54 3.68 -6.93
N SER A 238 -14.37 4.73 -6.88
CA SER A 238 -15.32 4.99 -5.81
C SER A 238 -16.72 4.48 -6.20
N ARG A 239 -17.29 3.62 -5.37
CA ARG A 239 -18.48 2.82 -5.71
C ARG A 239 -19.50 2.81 -4.57
N LEU A 240 -20.77 2.61 -4.91
CA LEU A 240 -21.86 2.32 -3.96
C LEU A 240 -21.87 3.22 -2.72
N GLY A 241 -21.95 4.53 -2.93
CA GLY A 241 -22.01 5.51 -1.84
C GLY A 241 -20.66 5.88 -1.22
N ALA A 242 -19.56 5.23 -1.60
CA ALA A 242 -18.23 5.58 -1.10
C ALA A 242 -17.90 7.05 -1.32
N GLN A 243 -17.19 7.64 -0.37
CA GLN A 243 -16.71 9.01 -0.41
C GLN A 243 -15.18 9.00 -0.45
N VAL A 244 -14.57 9.54 -1.52
CA VAL A 244 -13.12 9.69 -1.59
C VAL A 244 -12.68 11.15 -1.66
N LEU A 245 -11.58 11.46 -0.99
CA LEU A 245 -10.86 12.72 -1.07
C LEU A 245 -9.51 12.43 -1.73
N VAL A 246 -9.31 12.92 -2.94
CA VAL A 246 -8.17 12.59 -3.81
C VAL A 246 -7.29 13.83 -4.01
N GLU A 247 -6.17 13.90 -3.30
CA GLU A 247 -5.37 15.12 -3.17
C GLU A 247 -3.91 14.94 -3.60
N SER A 248 -3.38 15.86 -4.41
CA SER A 248 -1.94 15.93 -4.68
C SER A 248 -1.32 14.62 -5.20
N ASN A 249 -2.09 13.80 -5.92
CA ASN A 249 -1.57 12.58 -6.54
C ASN A 249 -1.03 12.87 -7.95
N VAL A 250 -0.16 11.99 -8.44
CA VAL A 250 0.33 12.04 -9.84
C VAL A 250 -0.22 10.83 -10.58
N PHE A 251 -0.93 11.08 -11.68
CA PHE A 251 -1.41 10.05 -12.61
C PHE A 251 -0.65 10.18 -13.93
N ASP A 252 0.21 9.22 -14.22
CA ASP A 252 1.05 9.15 -15.42
C ASP A 252 0.67 7.93 -16.25
N THR A 253 0.11 8.17 -17.44
CA THR A 253 -0.36 7.09 -18.34
C THR A 253 -1.38 6.18 -17.64
N VAL A 254 -2.51 6.77 -17.24
CA VAL A 254 -3.61 6.10 -16.53
C VAL A 254 -4.90 6.21 -17.34
N THR A 255 -5.50 5.09 -17.71
CA THR A 255 -6.71 5.07 -18.56
C THR A 255 -7.92 5.78 -17.93
N SER A 256 -8.14 5.58 -16.63
CA SER A 256 -9.26 6.13 -15.88
C SER A 256 -8.78 6.49 -14.47
N PRO A 257 -8.26 7.70 -14.22
CA PRO A 257 -7.60 8.04 -12.95
C PRO A 257 -8.54 8.02 -11.74
N ILE A 258 -9.77 8.51 -11.89
CA ILE A 258 -10.76 8.57 -10.81
C ILE A 258 -12.16 8.21 -11.38
N ALA A 259 -12.74 7.09 -10.96
CA ALA A 259 -14.07 6.64 -11.38
C ALA A 259 -15.11 6.81 -10.25
N THR A 260 -16.31 7.29 -10.60
CA THR A 260 -17.43 7.49 -9.63
C THR A 260 -18.81 7.14 -10.22
N LYS A 261 -19.35 7.94 -11.17
CA LYS A 261 -20.77 7.91 -11.60
C LYS A 261 -21.27 6.54 -12.04
N LEU A 262 -20.54 5.86 -12.92
CA LEU A 262 -20.95 4.54 -13.42
C LEU A 262 -21.03 3.48 -12.31
N HIS A 263 -20.41 3.71 -11.16
CA HIS A 263 -20.36 2.77 -10.04
C HIS A 263 -21.06 3.29 -8.77
N GLY A 264 -21.65 4.48 -8.82
CA GLY A 264 -22.48 5.05 -7.75
C GLY A 264 -21.71 5.58 -6.53
N GLY A 265 -20.42 5.88 -6.66
CA GLY A 265 -19.63 6.54 -5.60
C GLY A 265 -19.43 8.04 -5.85
N TYR A 266 -18.62 8.67 -5.00
CA TYR A 266 -18.36 10.11 -5.02
C TYR A 266 -16.89 10.43 -4.77
N ALA A 267 -16.41 11.53 -5.36
CA ALA A 267 -15.04 12.01 -5.18
C ALA A 267 -14.98 13.54 -5.05
N VAL A 268 -14.25 14.03 -4.06
CA VAL A 268 -13.70 15.38 -4.04
C VAL A 268 -12.23 15.26 -4.44
N GLN A 269 -11.78 16.05 -5.41
CA GLN A 269 -10.39 15.99 -5.89
C GLN A 269 -9.79 17.38 -6.00
N ARG A 270 -8.49 17.52 -5.68
CA ARG A 270 -7.74 18.77 -5.84
C ARG A 270 -6.23 18.50 -5.98
N ASP A 271 -5.54 19.43 -6.64
CA ASP A 271 -4.07 19.43 -6.82
C ASP A 271 -3.49 18.15 -7.47
N ASN A 272 -4.29 17.38 -8.22
CA ASN A 272 -3.78 16.20 -8.91
C ASN A 272 -3.05 16.58 -10.20
N VAL A 273 -1.89 15.95 -10.44
CA VAL A 273 -1.10 16.12 -11.66
C VAL A 273 -1.44 15.00 -12.63
N LEU A 274 -1.76 15.35 -13.88
CA LEU A 274 -2.01 14.41 -14.96
C LEU A 274 -0.90 14.49 -16.01
N ILE A 275 -0.28 13.36 -16.30
CA ILE A 275 0.76 13.18 -17.33
C ILE A 275 0.27 12.09 -18.27
N ASN A 276 0.17 12.38 -19.57
CA ASN A 276 -0.36 11.43 -20.57
C ASN A 276 -1.70 10.79 -20.15
N THR A 277 -2.49 11.53 -19.40
CA THR A 277 -3.71 11.08 -18.71
C THR A 277 -4.74 12.18 -18.86
N THR A 278 -5.99 11.79 -19.08
CA THR A 278 -7.13 12.70 -19.10
C THR A 278 -8.03 12.36 -17.92
N MET A 279 -8.52 13.38 -17.21
CA MET A 279 -9.48 13.16 -16.13
C MET A 279 -10.79 12.58 -16.69
N ASN A 280 -11.44 11.72 -15.90
CA ASN A 280 -12.79 11.25 -16.19
C ASN A 280 -13.78 12.43 -16.31
N THR A 281 -14.68 12.37 -17.28
CA THR A 281 -15.67 13.43 -17.54
C THR A 281 -16.93 13.30 -16.70
N ASP A 282 -17.12 12.16 -16.03
CA ASP A 282 -18.32 11.78 -15.31
C ASP A 282 -18.10 11.72 -13.79
N LEU A 283 -17.23 12.59 -13.27
CA LEU A 283 -17.01 12.68 -11.82
C LEU A 283 -18.24 13.24 -11.09
N VAL A 284 -18.67 12.56 -10.02
CA VAL A 284 -19.69 13.07 -9.09
C VAL A 284 -19.02 13.56 -7.82
N ALA A 285 -19.22 14.84 -7.51
CA ALA A 285 -18.68 15.45 -6.31
C ALA A 285 -19.30 14.85 -5.04
N GLY A 286 -18.45 14.53 -4.07
CA GLY A 286 -18.83 14.04 -2.75
C GLY A 286 -18.89 15.14 -1.69
N THR A 287 -19.01 14.72 -0.43
CA THR A 287 -19.05 15.61 0.74
C THR A 287 -17.77 15.55 1.58
N LEU A 288 -16.90 14.56 1.35
CA LEU A 288 -15.61 14.43 2.05
C LEU A 288 -14.61 15.48 1.54
N THR A 289 -14.63 16.67 2.14
CA THR A 289 -13.77 17.80 1.76
C THR A 289 -12.52 17.96 2.64
N THR A 290 -12.50 17.26 3.78
CA THR A 290 -11.41 17.26 4.76
C THR A 290 -11.28 15.88 5.40
N ALA A 291 -10.04 15.42 5.64
CA ALA A 291 -9.79 14.24 6.46
C ALA A 291 -9.90 14.58 7.97
N PRO A 292 -10.38 13.66 8.83
CA PRO A 292 -10.61 13.93 10.25
C PRO A 292 -9.34 13.79 11.13
N TYR A 293 -8.16 14.01 10.57
CA TYR A 293 -6.88 13.90 11.26
C TYR A 293 -5.88 14.90 10.70
N THR A 294 -4.78 15.13 11.42
CA THR A 294 -3.70 16.00 10.94
C THR A 294 -2.87 15.28 9.89
N TYR A 295 -2.57 15.97 8.79
CA TYR A 295 -1.70 15.49 7.71
C TYR A 295 -1.02 16.69 7.04
N SER A 296 -0.04 16.40 6.19
CA SER A 296 0.61 17.38 5.32
C SER A 296 0.66 16.82 3.92
N LEU A 297 0.54 17.70 2.93
CA LEU A 297 0.63 17.35 1.52
C LEU A 297 2.01 17.75 1.00
N ASP A 298 2.69 16.80 0.37
CA ASP A 298 3.83 17.12 -0.49
C ASP A 298 3.32 17.91 -1.70
N ALA A 299 4.15 18.83 -2.21
CA ALA A 299 3.84 19.54 -3.45
C ALA A 299 3.67 18.51 -4.58
N SER A 300 2.53 18.55 -5.27
CA SER A 300 2.13 17.53 -6.25
C SER A 300 3.16 17.27 -7.35
N ASN A 301 3.91 18.29 -7.77
CA ASN A 301 4.99 18.16 -8.76
C ASN A 301 6.25 17.42 -8.26
N THR A 302 6.41 17.22 -6.95
CA THR A 302 7.54 16.47 -6.36
C THR A 302 7.20 15.01 -6.06
N VAL A 303 5.91 14.68 -5.99
CA VAL A 303 5.40 13.38 -5.53
C VAL A 303 5.98 12.21 -6.32
N ALA A 304 6.03 12.29 -7.66
CA ALA A 304 6.58 11.20 -8.48
C ALA A 304 8.04 10.90 -8.12
N ALA A 305 8.86 11.93 -7.89
CA ALA A 305 10.27 11.77 -7.52
C ALA A 305 10.42 11.25 -6.09
N THR A 306 9.65 11.80 -5.15
CA THR A 306 9.63 11.38 -3.74
C THR A 306 9.23 9.92 -3.60
N VAL A 307 8.08 9.54 -4.16
CA VAL A 307 7.52 8.18 -4.08
C VAL A 307 8.45 7.17 -4.74
N THR A 308 8.99 7.46 -5.93
CA THR A 308 9.92 6.54 -6.62
C THR A 308 11.18 6.27 -5.78
N LYS A 309 11.66 7.25 -5.01
CA LYS A 309 12.86 7.12 -4.18
C LYS A 309 12.60 6.43 -2.85
N SER A 310 11.42 6.60 -2.28
CA SER A 310 11.17 6.31 -0.87
C SER A 310 10.08 5.28 -0.61
N ALA A 311 9.32 4.83 -1.61
CA ALA A 311 8.38 3.73 -1.43
C ALA A 311 9.05 2.35 -1.56
N GLY A 312 8.54 1.38 -0.82
CA GLY A 312 8.83 -0.05 -0.98
C GLY A 312 9.79 -0.62 0.07
N ALA A 313 9.94 -1.95 0.00
CA ALA A 313 10.82 -2.69 0.88
C ALA A 313 12.30 -2.38 0.60
N GLY A 314 13.11 -2.35 1.66
CA GLY A 314 14.53 -2.05 1.63
C GLY A 314 14.90 -0.57 1.76
N VAL A 315 13.92 0.33 1.79
CA VAL A 315 14.14 1.77 2.07
C VAL A 315 14.37 2.01 3.56
N ILE A 316 13.58 1.32 4.39
CA ILE A 316 13.69 1.32 5.85
C ILE A 316 14.40 0.05 6.31
N THR A 317 15.07 0.09 7.47
CA THR A 317 15.82 -1.07 7.99
C THR A 317 15.60 -1.29 9.47
N PHE A 318 15.65 -2.57 9.89
CA PHE A 318 15.38 -3.07 11.24
C PHE A 318 16.33 -4.20 11.63
#